data_AF-A0A941WVS5-F1
#
_entry.id   AF-A0A941WVS5-F1
#
_cell.length_a   1.000
_cell.length_b   1.000
_cell.length_c   1.000
_cell.angle_alpha   90.00
_cell.angle_beta   90.00
_cell.angle_gamma   90.00
#
_symmetry.space_group_name_H-M   'P 1'
#
loop_
_entity.id
_entity.type
_entity.pdbx_description
1 polymer ?
#
loop_
_entity_poly.entity_id
_entity_poly.type
_entity_poly.pdbx_seq_one_letter_code
_entity_poly.pdbx_strand_id
1 'polypeptide(L)'
;MGYKVYTLDFKTPLKSSKYNFLQPVIEAFSNKDIPKAVNYCSDIVESLVGEVGNREAIWINGEKSVEKTGIMAVVMGNKENKQYQNLPNTYHFISKMCAEQEDKTMLMDTYLDTLPEDHPAVASFAAARIAPSKTRASFFTSALATLSIFMDSYVASMISESEIDLNKFNEEKSVLYMILPDEKTTFYSLCSLFVNQVYTKLVELADAKGGRLKIRTNFILDEFGNFSAIPNFRWLFNSWRG
;
A
#
# COMPACT_ATOMS: atom_id res chain seq x y z
N MET A 1 16.26 12.97 -27.80
CA MET A 1 15.25 13.72 -27.02
C MET A 1 14.57 12.72 -26.12
N GLY A 2 14.96 12.72 -24.85
CA GLY A 2 14.86 11.54 -23.97
C GLY A 2 13.61 11.55 -23.10
N TYR A 3 12.86 10.45 -23.16
CA TYR A 3 11.93 10.11 -22.10
C TYR A 3 12.72 9.64 -20.89
N LYS A 4 12.23 9.94 -19.68
CA LYS A 4 12.70 9.27 -18.49
C LYS A 4 12.06 7.89 -18.42
N VAL A 5 12.88 6.85 -18.38
CA VAL A 5 12.41 5.47 -18.42
C VAL A 5 12.50 4.89 -17.03
N TYR A 6 11.37 4.36 -16.55
CA TYR A 6 11.25 3.62 -15.30
C TYR A 6 10.81 2.19 -15.61
N THR A 7 11.27 1.24 -14.80
CA THR A 7 10.88 -0.16 -14.95
C THR A 7 10.57 -0.73 -13.58
N LEU A 8 9.36 -1.24 -13.36
CA LEU A 8 9.04 -2.12 -12.23
C LEU A 8 9.12 -3.56 -12.70
N ASP A 9 10.26 -4.21 -12.46
CA ASP A 9 10.55 -5.57 -12.95
C ASP A 9 10.38 -6.61 -11.84
N PHE A 10 9.15 -7.11 -11.69
CA PHE A 10 8.84 -8.17 -10.72
C PHE A 10 9.40 -9.54 -11.13
N LYS A 11 9.85 -9.70 -12.39
CA LYS A 11 10.54 -10.91 -12.87
C LYS A 11 12.02 -10.88 -12.52
N THR A 12 12.65 -9.71 -12.57
CA THR A 12 14.05 -9.46 -12.22
C THR A 12 14.19 -8.23 -11.31
N PRO A 13 13.84 -8.33 -10.00
CA PRO A 13 13.76 -7.14 -9.13
C PRO A 13 15.05 -6.31 -9.03
N LEU A 14 16.22 -6.95 -9.19
CA LEU A 14 17.51 -6.25 -9.20
C LEU A 14 17.70 -5.27 -10.38
N LYS A 15 16.94 -5.43 -11.47
CA LYS A 15 16.94 -4.50 -12.62
C LYS A 15 15.84 -3.45 -12.54
N SER A 16 14.97 -3.56 -11.53
CA SER A 16 13.84 -2.67 -11.33
C SER A 16 14.31 -1.33 -10.77
N SER A 17 13.66 -0.25 -11.19
CA SER A 17 13.54 0.96 -10.40
C SER A 17 12.87 0.64 -9.06
N LYS A 18 13.16 1.42 -8.02
CA LYS A 18 12.53 1.24 -6.72
C LYS A 18 11.25 2.06 -6.56
N TYR A 19 10.24 1.47 -5.92
CA TYR A 19 9.02 2.17 -5.55
C TYR A 19 8.44 1.70 -4.22
N ASN A 20 8.39 2.60 -3.24
CA ASN A 20 7.75 2.34 -1.97
C ASN A 20 6.25 2.61 -2.06
N PHE A 21 5.45 1.54 -1.96
CA PHE A 21 3.99 1.62 -1.98
C PHE A 21 3.38 2.45 -0.84
N LEU A 22 4.12 2.68 0.25
CA LEU A 22 3.68 3.58 1.33
C LEU A 22 3.91 5.05 1.01
N GLN A 23 4.58 5.40 -0.09
CA GLN A 23 4.93 6.78 -0.45
C GLN A 23 3.72 7.73 -0.41
N PRO A 24 2.52 7.39 -0.94
CA PRO A 24 1.36 8.28 -0.82
C PRO A 24 0.93 8.55 0.63
N VAL A 25 0.99 7.54 1.50
CA VAL A 25 0.68 7.67 2.94
C VAL A 25 1.71 8.57 3.62
N ILE A 26 2.99 8.36 3.33
CA ILE A 26 4.12 9.13 3.88
C ILE A 26 4.01 10.59 3.48
N GLU A 27 3.70 10.88 2.22
CA GLU A 27 3.53 12.24 1.70
C GLU A 27 2.34 12.95 2.34
N ALA A 28 1.17 12.30 2.39
CA ALA A 28 -0.02 12.86 3.01
C ALA A 28 0.22 13.15 4.51
N PHE A 29 0.84 12.22 5.23
CA PHE A 29 1.22 12.41 6.63
C PHE A 29 2.22 13.56 6.81
N SER A 30 3.27 13.62 5.98
CA SER A 30 4.28 14.70 6.01
C SER A 30 3.64 16.07 5.76
N ASN A 31 2.60 16.13 4.92
CA ASN A 31 1.82 17.32 4.63
C ASN A 31 0.73 17.62 5.69
N LYS A 32 0.70 16.86 6.79
CA LYS A 32 -0.28 16.97 7.89
C LYS A 32 -1.73 16.69 7.45
N ASP A 33 -1.93 16.01 6.33
CA ASP A 33 -3.23 15.55 5.86
C ASP A 33 -3.48 14.12 6.34
N ILE A 34 -3.80 14.00 7.63
CA ILE A 34 -4.06 12.71 8.29
C ILE A 34 -5.23 11.96 7.66
N PRO A 35 -6.38 12.57 7.35
CA PRO A 35 -7.49 11.87 6.69
C PRO A 35 -7.07 11.27 5.34
N LYS A 36 -6.32 12.02 4.52
CA LYS A 36 -5.83 11.50 3.24
C LYS A 36 -4.82 10.37 3.41
N ALA A 37 -3.93 10.46 4.41
CA ALA A 37 -3.00 9.36 4.74
C ALA A 37 -3.76 8.08 5.12
N VAL A 38 -4.83 8.19 5.92
CA VAL A 38 -5.69 7.07 6.31
C VAL A 38 -6.43 6.48 5.11
N ASN A 39 -6.90 7.31 4.18
CA ASN A 39 -7.55 6.86 2.95
C ASN A 39 -6.58 6.07 2.06
N TYR A 40 -5.39 6.61 1.77
CA TYR A 40 -4.37 5.88 1.01
C TYR A 40 -3.93 4.59 1.70
N CYS A 41 -3.82 4.58 3.02
CA CYS A 41 -3.53 3.36 3.77
C CYS A 41 -4.64 2.31 3.58
N SER A 42 -5.90 2.75 3.50
CA SER A 42 -7.03 1.86 3.27
C SER A 42 -7.00 1.29 1.85
N ASP A 43 -6.72 2.11 0.84
CA ASP A 43 -6.59 1.66 -0.56
C ASP A 43 -5.49 0.60 -0.72
N ILE A 44 -4.34 0.78 -0.05
CA ILE A 44 -3.24 -0.19 -0.05
C ILE A 44 -3.70 -1.52 0.55
N VAL A 45 -4.29 -1.48 1.75
CA VAL A 45 -4.76 -2.67 2.46
C VAL A 45 -5.87 -3.39 1.67
N GLU A 46 -6.79 -2.65 1.05
CA GLU A 46 -7.83 -3.23 0.20
C GLU A 46 -7.24 -3.94 -1.01
N SER A 47 -6.23 -3.36 -1.64
CA SER A 47 -5.58 -3.97 -2.80
C SER A 47 -4.73 -5.19 -2.44
N LEU A 48 -4.14 -5.23 -1.24
CA LEU A 48 -3.30 -6.36 -0.79
C LEU A 48 -4.15 -7.54 -0.32
N VAL A 49 -5.16 -7.29 0.52
CA VAL A 49 -6.04 -8.32 1.10
C VAL A 49 -7.09 -8.81 0.10
N GLY A 50 -7.55 -7.92 -0.77
CA GLY A 50 -8.62 -8.16 -1.73
C GLY A 50 -10.04 -8.09 -1.14
N GLU A 51 -11.01 -8.55 -1.93
CA GLU A 51 -12.44 -8.48 -1.60
C GLU A 51 -12.93 -9.66 -0.75
N VAL A 52 -14.11 -9.42 -0.14
CA VAL A 52 -14.94 -10.41 0.55
C VAL A 52 -15.58 -11.31 -0.50
N GLY A 53 -14.79 -12.25 -1.04
CA GLY A 53 -15.32 -13.36 -1.84
C GLY A 53 -16.11 -14.32 -0.96
N ASN A 54 -15.72 -15.60 -0.95
CA ASN A 54 -16.33 -16.61 -0.06
C ASN A 54 -15.84 -16.56 1.40
N ARG A 55 -14.97 -15.60 1.76
CA ARG A 55 -14.45 -15.45 3.12
C ARG A 55 -15.45 -14.63 3.95
N GLU A 56 -15.68 -15.01 5.21
CA GLU A 56 -16.59 -14.23 6.07
C GLU A 56 -16.02 -12.83 6.36
N ALA A 57 -16.90 -11.82 6.36
CA ALA A 57 -16.51 -10.42 6.51
C ALA A 57 -15.71 -10.16 7.80
N ILE A 58 -15.97 -10.89 8.89
CA ILE A 58 -15.23 -10.76 10.15
C ILE A 58 -13.72 -11.04 9.97
N TRP A 59 -13.36 -12.06 9.18
CA TRP A 59 -11.96 -12.44 8.99
C TRP A 59 -11.20 -11.41 8.18
N ILE A 60 -11.82 -10.94 7.09
CA ILE A 60 -11.21 -9.92 6.23
C ILE A 60 -11.13 -8.58 6.96
N ASN A 61 -12.17 -8.17 7.67
CA ASN A 61 -12.15 -6.90 8.40
C ASN A 61 -11.11 -6.92 9.52
N GLY A 62 -10.94 -8.07 10.19
CA GLY A 62 -9.88 -8.28 11.17
C GLY A 62 -8.48 -8.18 10.56
N GLU A 63 -8.23 -8.87 9.45
CA GLU A 63 -6.96 -8.80 8.70
C GLU A 63 -6.64 -7.36 8.27
N LYS A 64 -7.60 -6.68 7.62
CA LYS A 64 -7.45 -5.28 7.19
C LYS A 64 -7.19 -4.34 8.36
N SER A 65 -7.84 -4.56 9.51
CA SER A 65 -7.63 -3.78 10.73
C SER A 65 -6.19 -3.90 11.24
N VAL A 66 -5.60 -5.10 11.20
CA VAL A 66 -4.21 -5.34 11.62
C VAL A 66 -3.22 -4.67 10.67
N GLU A 67 -3.38 -4.85 9.36
CA GLU A 67 -2.47 -4.25 8.37
C GLU A 67 -2.51 -2.73 8.40
N LYS A 68 -3.73 -2.14 8.44
CA LYS A 68 -3.90 -0.69 8.53
C LYS A 68 -3.25 -0.12 9.78
N THR A 69 -3.39 -0.81 10.91
CA THR A 69 -2.74 -0.43 12.17
C THR A 69 -1.21 -0.49 12.04
N GLY A 70 -0.68 -1.57 11.47
CA GLY A 70 0.75 -1.74 11.26
C GLY A 70 1.34 -0.65 10.37
N ILE A 71 0.71 -0.36 9.23
CA ILE A 71 1.16 0.69 8.30
C ILE A 71 1.15 2.05 8.99
N MET A 72 0.03 2.43 9.64
CA MET A 72 -0.06 3.73 10.32
C MET A 72 0.94 3.85 11.46
N ALA A 73 1.16 2.80 12.25
CA ALA A 73 2.14 2.78 13.32
C ALA A 73 3.57 2.92 12.78
N VAL A 74 3.92 2.21 11.70
CA VAL A 74 5.25 2.28 11.08
C VAL A 74 5.50 3.64 10.45
N VAL A 75 4.54 4.21 9.73
CA VAL A 75 4.68 5.53 9.10
C VAL A 75 4.80 6.62 10.16
N MET A 76 3.87 6.67 11.12
CA MET A 76 3.83 7.75 12.11
C MET A 76 4.91 7.61 13.19
N GLY A 77 5.21 6.38 13.62
CA GLY A 77 6.23 6.10 14.62
C GLY A 77 7.66 6.36 14.12
N ASN A 78 7.88 6.33 12.80
CA ASN A 78 9.18 6.59 12.18
C ASN A 78 9.23 7.95 11.47
N LYS A 79 8.52 8.98 11.95
CA LYS A 79 8.45 10.30 11.29
C LYS A 79 9.82 10.90 10.89
N GLU A 80 10.85 10.70 11.72
CA GLU A 80 12.21 11.20 11.49
C GLU A 80 13.11 10.20 10.72
N ASN A 81 12.65 8.97 10.52
CA ASN A 81 13.43 7.87 9.94
C ASN A 81 12.68 7.25 8.76
N LYS A 82 12.55 8.03 7.68
CA LYS A 82 11.76 7.63 6.49
C LYS A 82 12.23 6.31 5.85
N GLN A 83 13.50 5.93 6.01
CA GLN A 83 14.01 4.64 5.53
C GLN A 83 13.32 3.43 6.18
N TYR A 84 12.65 3.61 7.33
CA TYR A 84 11.89 2.54 7.98
C TYR A 84 10.42 2.50 7.59
N GLN A 85 9.91 3.49 6.84
CA GLN A 85 8.51 3.60 6.48
C GLN A 85 8.18 2.77 5.24
N ASN A 86 8.23 1.44 5.34
CA ASN A 86 7.97 0.54 4.21
C ASN A 86 7.22 -0.74 4.62
N LEU A 87 6.69 -1.47 3.62
CA LEU A 87 5.92 -2.70 3.85
C LEU A 87 6.74 -3.85 4.49
N PRO A 88 8.03 -4.07 4.16
CA PRO A 88 8.86 -5.02 4.91
C PRO A 88 8.93 -4.70 6.42
N ASN A 89 9.14 -3.44 6.79
CA ASN A 89 9.12 -3.04 8.20
C ASN A 89 7.72 -3.12 8.83
N THR A 90 6.66 -2.96 8.03
CA THR A 90 5.29 -3.21 8.47
C THR A 90 5.08 -4.67 8.87
N TYR A 91 5.57 -5.61 8.05
CA TYR A 91 5.58 -7.03 8.41
C TYR A 91 6.32 -7.28 9.73
N HIS A 92 7.54 -6.76 9.85
CA HIS A 92 8.35 -6.94 11.06
C HIS A 92 7.70 -6.35 12.31
N PHE A 93 7.09 -5.18 12.18
CA PHE A 93 6.34 -4.55 13.25
C PHE A 93 5.17 -5.43 13.69
N ILE A 94 4.30 -5.86 12.78
CA ILE A 94 3.16 -6.73 13.11
C ILE A 94 3.65 -8.05 13.73
N SER A 95 4.67 -8.68 13.14
CA SER A 95 5.21 -9.96 13.61
C SER A 95 5.71 -9.87 15.06
N LYS A 96 6.41 -8.78 15.40
CA LYS A 96 6.93 -8.57 16.75
C LYS A 96 5.84 -8.14 17.73
N MET A 97 4.97 -7.23 17.32
CA MET A 97 4.00 -6.58 18.21
C MET A 97 2.78 -7.46 18.51
N CYS A 98 2.45 -8.39 17.60
CA CYS A 98 1.32 -9.32 17.75
C CYS A 98 1.74 -10.70 18.28
N ALA A 99 3.01 -10.89 18.66
CA ALA A 99 3.47 -12.12 19.29
C ALA A 99 2.93 -12.23 20.73
N GLU A 100 2.34 -13.39 21.07
CA GLU A 100 1.89 -13.70 22.42
C GLU A 100 3.09 -13.79 23.36
N GLN A 101 3.04 -13.03 24.47
CA GLN A 101 4.06 -13.05 25.51
C GLN A 101 3.74 -14.12 26.57
N GLU A 102 4.72 -14.47 27.41
CA GLU A 102 4.55 -15.48 28.48
C GLU A 102 3.41 -15.12 29.46
N ASP A 103 3.21 -13.83 29.71
CA ASP A 103 2.16 -13.30 30.59
C ASP A 103 0.81 -13.08 29.87
N LYS A 104 0.69 -13.54 28.61
CA LYS A 104 -0.47 -13.36 27.73
C LYS A 104 -0.79 -11.91 27.39
N THR A 105 0.12 -10.97 27.67
CA THR A 105 -0.01 -9.61 27.16
C THR A 105 0.36 -9.58 25.67
N MET A 106 -0.12 -8.55 24.98
CA MET A 106 0.21 -8.30 23.59
C MET A 106 0.85 -6.93 23.47
N LEU A 107 2.06 -6.87 22.93
CA LEU A 107 2.84 -5.64 22.84
C LEU A 107 2.13 -4.55 22.01
N MET A 108 1.33 -4.93 21.01
CA MET A 108 0.50 -4.00 20.25
C MET A 108 -0.51 -3.29 21.14
N ASP A 109 -1.18 -3.99 22.06
CA ASP A 109 -2.19 -3.38 22.94
C ASP A 109 -1.50 -2.35 23.84
N THR A 110 -0.39 -2.74 24.48
CA THR A 110 0.44 -1.84 25.30
C THR A 110 0.93 -0.64 24.50
N TYR A 111 1.41 -0.85 23.27
CA TYR A 111 1.89 0.23 22.41
C TYR A 111 0.77 1.22 22.05
N LEU A 112 -0.39 0.72 21.60
CA LEU A 112 -1.52 1.56 21.23
C LEU A 112 -2.06 2.36 22.43
N ASP A 113 -2.00 1.80 23.64
CA ASP A 113 -2.40 2.49 24.87
C ASP A 113 -1.45 3.63 25.27
N THR A 114 -0.23 3.70 24.71
CA THR A 114 0.66 4.86 24.86
C THR A 114 0.36 6.01 23.89
N LEU A 115 -0.46 5.77 22.87
CA LEU A 115 -0.76 6.74 21.83
C LEU A 115 -1.99 7.59 22.22
N PRO A 116 -2.11 8.81 21.66
CA PRO A 116 -3.34 9.59 21.77
C PRO A 116 -4.57 8.83 21.23
N GLU A 117 -5.76 9.05 21.81
CA GLU A 117 -7.00 8.39 21.37
C GLU A 117 -7.34 8.68 19.89
N ASP A 118 -6.99 9.86 19.39
CA ASP A 118 -7.21 10.28 18.00
C ASP A 118 -6.12 9.77 17.04
N HIS A 119 -5.14 9.01 17.53
CA HIS A 119 -4.09 8.45 16.69
C HIS A 119 -4.69 7.42 15.70
N PRO A 120 -4.45 7.56 14.38
CA PRO A 120 -5.07 6.68 13.37
C PRO A 120 -4.84 5.18 13.57
N ALA A 121 -3.68 4.79 14.11
CA ALA A 121 -3.38 3.40 14.44
C ALA A 121 -4.33 2.84 15.53
N VAL A 122 -4.74 3.66 16.51
CA VAL A 122 -5.67 3.25 17.58
C VAL A 122 -7.04 2.96 17.00
N ALA A 123 -7.59 3.89 16.21
CA ALA A 123 -8.88 3.71 15.54
C ALA A 123 -8.87 2.53 14.55
N SER A 124 -7.76 2.35 13.83
CA SER A 124 -7.63 1.27 12.84
C SER A 124 -7.61 -0.13 13.47
N PHE A 125 -7.19 -0.25 14.73
CA PHE A 125 -7.08 -1.53 15.42
C PHE A 125 -8.40 -1.99 16.04
N ALA A 126 -9.46 -1.18 16.02
CA ALA A 126 -10.69 -1.43 16.77
C ALA A 126 -11.31 -2.83 16.54
N ALA A 127 -11.39 -3.28 15.29
CA ALA A 127 -11.97 -4.60 14.97
C ALA A 127 -11.10 -5.75 15.51
N ALA A 128 -9.78 -5.64 15.39
CA ALA A 128 -8.85 -6.62 15.96
C ALA A 128 -8.80 -6.54 17.50
N ARG A 129 -9.00 -5.36 18.10
CA ARG A 129 -8.93 -5.14 19.55
C ARG A 129 -10.07 -5.81 20.31
N ILE A 130 -11.29 -5.73 19.77
CA ILE A 130 -12.49 -6.29 20.43
C ILE A 130 -12.69 -7.79 20.18
N ALA A 131 -11.94 -8.38 19.25
CA ALA A 131 -12.09 -9.78 18.91
C ALA A 131 -11.53 -10.70 20.03
N PRO A 132 -12.11 -11.88 20.25
CA PRO A 132 -11.55 -12.86 21.19
C PRO A 132 -10.12 -13.27 20.80
N SER A 133 -9.29 -13.61 21.80
CA SER A 133 -7.86 -13.94 21.59
C SER A 133 -7.60 -14.96 20.48
N LYS A 134 -8.41 -16.03 20.36
CA LYS A 134 -8.27 -17.04 19.31
C LYS A 134 -8.56 -16.47 17.90
N THR A 135 -9.57 -15.61 17.80
CA THR A 135 -9.96 -14.95 16.55
C THR A 135 -8.90 -13.93 16.13
N ARG A 136 -8.34 -13.18 17.10
CA ARG A 136 -7.23 -12.23 16.88
C ARG A 136 -6.00 -12.91 16.26
N ALA A 137 -5.61 -14.07 16.80
CA ALA A 137 -4.47 -14.82 16.28
C ALA A 137 -4.63 -15.17 14.78
N SER A 138 -5.85 -15.48 14.34
CA SER A 138 -6.15 -15.70 12.91
C SER A 138 -5.99 -14.42 12.09
N PHE A 139 -6.45 -13.26 12.58
CA PHE A 139 -6.25 -11.98 11.89
C PHE A 139 -4.77 -11.65 11.70
N PHE A 140 -3.95 -11.85 12.74
CA PHE A 140 -2.51 -11.59 12.67
C PHE A 140 -1.81 -12.53 11.69
N THR A 141 -2.19 -13.81 11.70
CA THR A 141 -1.63 -14.82 10.80
C THR A 141 -1.97 -14.51 9.35
N SER A 142 -3.22 -14.10 9.07
CA SER A 142 -3.64 -13.67 7.73
C SER A 142 -2.88 -12.43 7.26
N ALA A 143 -2.75 -11.40 8.11
CA ALA A 143 -2.01 -10.18 7.76
C ALA A 143 -0.53 -10.48 7.46
N LEU A 144 0.12 -11.33 8.25
CA LEU A 144 1.50 -11.75 7.98
C LEU A 144 1.61 -12.57 6.69
N ALA A 145 0.61 -13.40 6.37
CA ALA A 145 0.59 -14.15 5.13
C ALA A 145 0.53 -13.22 3.91
N THR A 146 -0.34 -12.20 3.95
CA THR A 146 -0.49 -11.19 2.88
C THR A 146 0.80 -10.38 2.69
N LEU A 147 1.45 -9.97 3.78
CA LEU A 147 2.69 -9.20 3.73
C LEU A 147 3.95 -10.05 3.48
N SER A 148 3.86 -11.39 3.50
CA SER A 148 5.03 -12.29 3.45
C SER A 148 5.86 -12.16 2.17
N ILE A 149 5.25 -11.77 1.04
CA ILE A 149 5.97 -11.54 -0.22
C ILE A 149 7.04 -10.45 -0.09
N PHE A 150 6.86 -9.51 0.82
CA PHE A 150 7.80 -8.42 1.08
C PHE A 150 9.00 -8.85 1.91
N MET A 151 9.05 -10.11 2.36
CA MET A 151 10.19 -10.69 3.06
C MET A 151 11.23 -11.29 2.12
N ASP A 152 10.89 -11.48 0.84
CA ASP A 152 11.90 -11.80 -0.17
C ASP A 152 12.85 -10.60 -0.32
N SER A 153 14.15 -10.82 -0.12
CA SER A 153 15.15 -9.73 -0.12
C SER A 153 15.19 -8.93 -1.42
N TYR A 154 14.88 -9.56 -2.56
CA TYR A 154 14.86 -8.88 -3.85
C TYR A 154 13.62 -8.00 -3.99
N VAL A 155 12.45 -8.51 -3.59
CA VAL A 155 11.21 -7.73 -3.54
C VAL A 155 11.35 -6.58 -2.53
N ALA A 156 11.82 -6.86 -1.32
CA ALA A 156 12.04 -5.86 -0.27
C ALA A 156 12.93 -4.71 -0.74
N SER A 157 14.05 -5.03 -1.40
CA SER A 157 14.97 -4.03 -1.96
C SER A 157 14.33 -3.17 -3.04
N MET A 158 13.38 -3.71 -3.80
CA MET A 158 12.67 -2.99 -4.86
C MET A 158 11.59 -2.06 -4.29
N ILE A 159 11.00 -2.39 -3.14
CA ILE A 159 9.84 -1.63 -2.59
C ILE A 159 10.14 -0.83 -1.32
N SER A 160 11.38 -0.82 -0.85
CA SER A 160 11.74 -0.14 0.41
C SER A 160 11.88 1.37 0.26
N GLU A 161 12.12 1.86 -0.96
CA GLU A 161 12.42 3.26 -1.29
C GLU A 161 11.77 3.64 -2.62
N SER A 162 11.62 4.95 -2.89
CA SER A 162 11.02 5.45 -4.13
C SER A 162 12.02 6.24 -4.97
N GLU A 163 12.37 5.70 -6.14
CA GLU A 163 13.06 6.41 -7.23
C GLU A 163 12.05 7.02 -8.23
N ILE A 164 10.83 6.47 -8.24
CA ILE A 164 9.72 6.94 -9.06
C ILE A 164 8.93 7.99 -8.27
N ASP A 165 9.03 9.24 -8.70
CA ASP A 165 8.26 10.36 -8.15
C ASP A 165 7.05 10.63 -9.03
N LEU A 166 5.86 10.23 -8.55
CA LEU A 166 4.61 10.37 -9.29
C LEU A 166 4.21 11.84 -9.51
N ASN A 167 4.72 12.79 -8.72
CA ASN A 167 4.47 14.22 -8.93
C ASN A 167 5.06 14.71 -10.26
N LYS A 168 6.14 14.08 -10.72
CA LYS A 168 6.86 14.48 -11.94
C LYS A 168 6.21 13.99 -13.22
N PHE A 169 5.27 13.06 -13.15
CA PHE A 169 4.66 12.46 -14.34
C PHE A 169 3.85 13.47 -15.19
N ASN A 170 3.47 14.60 -14.60
CA ASN A 170 2.81 15.72 -15.30
C ASN A 170 3.79 16.87 -15.66
N GLU A 171 5.08 16.71 -15.37
CA GLU A 171 6.12 17.75 -15.55
C GLU A 171 7.21 17.32 -16.54
N GLU A 172 7.60 16.05 -16.50
CA GLU A 172 8.60 15.44 -17.37
C GLU A 172 7.99 14.32 -18.24
N LYS A 173 8.48 14.17 -19.48
CA LYS A 173 8.03 13.09 -20.36
C LYS A 173 8.61 11.76 -19.85
N SER A 174 7.76 10.87 -19.39
CA SER A 174 8.14 9.60 -18.78
C SER A 174 7.51 8.40 -19.49
N VAL A 175 8.21 7.27 -19.45
CA VAL A 175 7.67 5.95 -19.82
C VAL A 175 7.94 5.02 -18.64
N LEU A 176 6.92 4.27 -18.23
CA LEU A 176 7.03 3.28 -17.17
C LEU A 176 6.63 1.91 -17.70
N TYR A 177 7.52 0.94 -17.55
CA TYR A 177 7.27 -0.46 -17.86
C TYR A 177 7.00 -1.24 -16.58
N MET A 178 5.98 -2.09 -16.57
CA MET A 178 5.78 -3.08 -15.51
C MET A 178 5.97 -4.47 -16.11
N ILE A 179 6.90 -5.24 -15.57
CA ILE A 179 7.20 -6.60 -16.04
C ILE A 179 6.77 -7.55 -14.94
N LEU A 180 5.78 -8.38 -15.24
CA LEU A 180 5.23 -9.37 -14.32
C LEU A 180 5.72 -10.77 -14.69
N PRO A 181 6.00 -11.64 -13.72
CA PRO A 181 6.22 -13.05 -13.99
C PRO A 181 4.89 -13.77 -14.22
N ASP A 182 4.83 -14.64 -15.22
CA ASP A 182 3.61 -15.38 -15.62
C ASP A 182 3.09 -16.31 -14.51
N GLU A 183 3.97 -16.78 -13.63
CA GLU A 183 3.69 -17.85 -12.67
C GLU A 183 3.15 -17.36 -11.31
N LYS A 184 3.24 -16.06 -11.00
CA LYS A 184 2.99 -15.54 -9.64
C LYS A 184 1.88 -14.49 -9.62
N THR A 185 0.68 -14.94 -9.26
CA THR A 185 -0.54 -14.12 -9.18
C THR A 185 -0.43 -12.96 -8.17
N THR A 186 0.37 -13.09 -7.12
CA THR A 186 0.55 -12.03 -6.10
C THR A 186 1.16 -10.75 -6.67
N PHE A 187 1.95 -10.80 -7.74
CA PHE A 187 2.48 -9.57 -8.35
C PHE A 187 1.42 -8.77 -9.11
N TYR A 188 0.32 -9.41 -9.51
CA TYR A 188 -0.79 -8.71 -10.17
C TYR A 188 -1.52 -7.78 -9.21
N SER A 189 -1.64 -8.11 -7.92
CA SER A 189 -2.22 -7.19 -6.93
C SER A 189 -1.33 -5.96 -6.70
N LEU A 190 0.00 -6.14 -6.68
CA LEU A 190 0.96 -5.04 -6.60
C LEU A 190 0.95 -4.15 -7.84
N CYS A 191 0.84 -4.76 -9.02
CA CYS A 191 0.65 -4.04 -10.27
C CYS A 191 -0.63 -3.20 -10.24
N SER A 192 -1.74 -3.82 -9.79
CA SER A 192 -3.05 -3.16 -9.65
C SER A 192 -2.97 -1.98 -8.69
N LEU A 193 -2.32 -2.16 -7.54
CA LEU A 193 -2.08 -1.11 -6.55
C LEU A 193 -1.27 0.04 -7.16
N PHE A 194 -0.17 -0.28 -7.85
CA PHE A 194 0.69 0.74 -8.46
C PHE A 194 -0.09 1.57 -9.49
N VAL A 195 -0.83 0.91 -10.39
CA VAL A 195 -1.66 1.59 -11.40
C VAL A 195 -2.69 2.48 -10.74
N ASN A 196 -3.34 2.03 -9.66
CA ASN A 196 -4.29 2.84 -8.91
C ASN A 196 -3.61 4.08 -8.32
N GLN A 197 -2.43 3.93 -7.70
CA GLN A 197 -1.69 5.05 -7.12
C GLN A 197 -1.25 6.08 -8.19
N VAL A 198 -0.78 5.61 -9.35
CA VAL A 198 -0.46 6.48 -10.48
C VAL A 198 -1.72 7.21 -10.95
N TYR A 199 -2.83 6.52 -11.15
CA TYR A 199 -4.08 7.11 -11.61
C TYR A 199 -4.59 8.18 -10.63
N THR A 200 -4.72 7.85 -9.35
CA THR A 200 -5.17 8.77 -8.31
C THR A 200 -4.29 10.02 -8.27
N LYS A 201 -2.97 9.83 -8.39
CA LYS A 201 -2.04 10.97 -8.42
C LYS A 201 -2.23 11.86 -9.66
N LEU A 202 -2.44 11.26 -10.83
CA LEU A 202 -2.68 12.01 -12.06
C LEU A 202 -3.99 12.80 -12.00
N VAL A 203 -5.05 12.23 -11.42
CA VAL A 203 -6.32 12.95 -11.20
C VAL A 203 -6.09 14.17 -10.29
N GLU A 204 -5.40 14.00 -9.17
CA GLU A 204 -5.07 15.11 -8.26
C GLU A 204 -4.25 16.21 -8.96
N LEU A 205 -3.28 15.83 -9.79
CA LEU A 205 -2.47 16.77 -10.56
C LEU A 205 -3.27 17.51 -11.64
N ALA A 206 -4.28 16.86 -12.22
CA ALA A 206 -5.19 17.47 -13.18
C ALA A 206 -6.13 18.46 -12.49
N ASP A 207 -6.77 18.05 -11.39
CA ASP A 207 -7.69 18.88 -10.61
C ASP A 207 -7.02 20.15 -10.09
N ALA A 208 -5.77 20.04 -9.59
CA ALA A 208 -4.98 21.18 -9.16
C ALA A 208 -4.62 22.17 -10.28
N LYS A 209 -4.73 21.76 -11.56
CA LYS A 209 -4.36 22.56 -12.74
C LYS A 209 -5.53 22.85 -13.68
N GLY A 210 -6.77 22.79 -13.18
CA GLY A 210 -7.98 23.12 -13.94
C GLY A 210 -8.58 21.96 -14.73
N GLY A 211 -8.42 20.73 -14.23
CA GLY A 211 -9.07 19.52 -14.74
C GLY A 211 -8.38 18.85 -15.92
N ARG A 212 -7.13 19.23 -16.27
CA ARG A 212 -6.36 18.61 -17.36
C ARG A 212 -4.89 18.44 -17.00
N LEU A 213 -4.29 17.34 -17.47
CA LEU A 213 -2.85 17.14 -17.42
C LEU A 213 -2.15 17.99 -18.50
N LYS A 214 -0.96 18.51 -18.16
CA LYS A 214 -0.05 19.17 -19.10
C LYS A 214 0.55 18.17 -20.09
N ILE A 215 0.85 16.97 -19.62
CA ILE A 215 1.39 15.88 -20.44
C ILE A 215 0.29 14.82 -20.59
N ARG A 216 -0.03 14.46 -21.83
CA ARG A 216 -0.93 13.33 -22.10
C ARG A 216 -0.25 12.04 -21.65
N THR A 217 -0.81 11.42 -20.62
CA THR A 217 -0.46 10.06 -20.21
C THR A 217 -1.24 9.05 -21.06
N ASN A 218 -0.76 7.82 -21.22
CA ASN A 218 -1.60 6.72 -21.74
C ASN A 218 -1.27 5.48 -20.91
N PHE A 219 -2.28 4.68 -20.57
CA PHE A 219 -2.10 3.38 -19.93
C PHE A 219 -2.27 2.29 -20.99
N ILE A 220 -1.25 1.45 -21.15
CA ILE A 220 -1.28 0.27 -22.01
C ILE A 220 -1.17 -0.93 -21.07
N LEU A 221 -2.27 -1.64 -20.85
CA LEU A 221 -2.39 -2.71 -19.86
C LEU A 221 -2.77 -4.01 -20.58
N ASP A 222 -1.77 -4.71 -21.12
CA ASP A 222 -1.99 -5.91 -21.94
C ASP A 222 -2.59 -7.08 -21.14
N GLU A 223 -2.31 -7.14 -19.83
CA GLU A 223 -2.76 -8.18 -18.89
C GLU A 223 -3.94 -7.74 -18.00
N PHE A 224 -4.74 -6.76 -18.46
CA PHE A 224 -5.80 -6.15 -17.64
C PHE A 224 -6.80 -7.16 -17.04
N GLY A 225 -7.08 -8.26 -17.74
CA GLY A 225 -7.99 -9.31 -17.25
C GLY A 225 -7.49 -10.07 -16.02
N ASN A 226 -6.17 -10.05 -15.77
CA ASN A 226 -5.53 -10.73 -14.63
C ASN A 226 -5.32 -9.80 -13.43
N PHE A 227 -5.67 -8.51 -13.56
CA PHE A 227 -5.50 -7.55 -12.48
C PHE A 227 -6.56 -7.78 -11.40
N SER A 228 -6.17 -7.58 -10.14
CA SER A 228 -7.15 -7.45 -9.06
C SER A 228 -8.04 -6.24 -9.38
N ALA A 229 -9.30 -6.26 -8.92
CA ALA A 229 -10.21 -5.16 -9.18
C ALA A 229 -9.57 -3.82 -8.77
N ILE A 230 -9.19 -3.00 -9.75
CA ILE A 230 -8.65 -1.67 -9.48
C ILE A 230 -9.85 -0.78 -9.14
N PRO A 231 -9.92 -0.24 -7.91
CA PRO A 231 -10.99 0.67 -7.53
C PRO A 231 -11.07 1.83 -8.53
N ASN A 232 -12.29 2.21 -8.94
CA ASN A 232 -12.54 3.31 -9.88
C ASN A 232 -12.00 3.14 -11.32
N PHE A 233 -11.46 1.98 -11.71
CA PHE A 233 -10.96 1.77 -13.08
C PHE A 233 -12.06 1.91 -14.16
N ARG A 234 -13.32 1.65 -13.81
CA ARG A 234 -14.45 1.89 -14.73
C ARG A 234 -14.59 3.37 -15.12
N TRP A 235 -14.18 4.29 -14.25
CA TRP A 235 -14.10 5.72 -14.56
C TRP A 235 -12.91 6.07 -15.44
N LEU A 236 -11.87 5.23 -15.47
CA LEU A 236 -10.70 5.35 -16.34
C LEU A 236 -11.05 5.23 -17.83
N PHE A 237 -12.17 4.61 -18.22
CA PHE A 237 -12.63 4.69 -19.61
C PHE A 237 -13.48 5.93 -19.91
N ASN A 238 -14.17 6.46 -18.89
CA ASN A 238 -15.15 7.54 -19.05
C ASN A 238 -14.53 8.94 -18.93
N SER A 239 -13.49 9.10 -18.12
CA SER A 239 -12.83 10.40 -17.86
C SER A 239 -11.77 10.79 -18.92
N TRP A 240 -11.47 9.89 -19.87
CA TRP A 240 -10.44 10.08 -20.90
C TRP A 240 -10.94 10.66 -22.24
N ARG A 241 -12.23 11.01 -22.31
CA ARG A 241 -12.83 11.63 -23.51
C ARG A 241 -12.79 13.17 -23.51
N GLY A 242 -12.13 13.79 -22.54
CA GLY A 242 -12.05 15.25 -22.36
C GLY A 242 -10.85 15.93 -22.99
#